data_AF-A0A3B4UE85-F1
#
_entry.id   AF-A0A3B4UE85-F1
#
_cell.length_a   1.000
_cell.length_b   1.000
_cell.length_c   1.000
_cell.angle_alpha   90.00
_cell.angle_beta   90.00
_cell.angle_gamma   90.00
#
_symmetry.space_group_name_H-M   'P 1'
#
loop_
_entity.id
_entity.type
_entity.pdbx_description
1 polymer ?
#
loop_
_entity_poly.entity_id
_entity_poly.type
_entity_poly.pdbx_seq_one_letter_code
_entity_poly.pdbx_strand_id
1 'polypeptide(L)'
;QCVCDPGFTGPDCSDTACPNNCNNHGQCVNGKCVCDSGFTGTDCSEKSCPGNCNNKGRCVNGQCVCNPGFTGPDCSKKACPDNCNNRGRCVNGKCVCDSGFTGADCSEIACPGNCNNRGGRCVNGQCVCDDGFTGAECSEKSCPNNCSNRGKCVNGKCVCNVGFAGPDCSAKGCPNNCNNKGRCVKGRCICRRGFTGQDCSQCEEGMTGPNCDTGESNAPKYRILN
;
A
#
# COMPACT_ATOMS: atom_id res chain seq x y z
N GLN A 1 -0.98 61.42 60.30
CA GLN A 1 -0.95 60.21 59.47
C GLN A 1 -1.94 59.24 60.09
N CYS A 2 -2.96 58.81 59.34
CA CYS A 2 -4.00 57.92 59.83
C CYS A 2 -3.45 56.48 59.87
N VAL A 3 -3.81 55.73 60.90
CA VAL A 3 -3.60 54.27 60.95
C VAL A 3 -4.93 53.63 60.59
N CYS A 4 -4.96 52.88 59.50
CA CYS A 4 -6.18 52.26 59.00
C CYS A 4 -6.45 50.91 59.69
N ASP A 5 -7.73 50.58 59.83
CA ASP A 5 -8.16 49.25 60.27
C ASP A 5 -7.76 48.18 59.25
N PRO A 6 -7.57 46.91 59.66
CA PRO A 6 -7.21 45.82 58.75
C PRO A 6 -8.17 45.71 57.56
N GLY A 7 -7.62 45.69 56.34
CA GLY A 7 -8.41 45.64 55.11
C GLY A 7 -8.75 47.02 54.51
N PHE A 8 -8.29 48.12 55.11
CA PHE A 8 -8.46 49.47 54.59
C PHE A 8 -7.11 50.18 54.33
N THR A 9 -7.09 51.09 53.36
CA THR A 9 -5.91 51.85 52.93
C THR A 9 -6.31 53.26 52.47
N GLY A 10 -5.34 54.08 52.05
CA GLY A 10 -5.56 55.43 51.56
C GLY A 10 -5.43 56.54 52.63
N PRO A 11 -5.45 57.82 52.23
CA PRO A 11 -5.21 58.95 53.12
C PRO A 11 -6.31 59.18 54.17
N ASP A 12 -7.52 58.68 53.90
CA ASP A 12 -8.70 58.75 54.78
C ASP A 12 -9.22 57.36 55.21
N CYS A 13 -8.48 56.29 54.91
CA CYS A 13 -8.86 54.90 55.20
C CYS A 13 -10.20 54.46 54.59
N SER A 14 -10.68 55.13 53.54
CA SER A 14 -11.93 54.78 52.85
C SER A 14 -11.76 53.70 51.78
N ASP A 15 -10.52 53.48 51.30
CA ASP A 15 -10.23 52.49 50.27
C ASP A 15 -10.08 51.09 50.87
N THR A 16 -10.58 50.09 50.15
CA THR A 16 -10.40 48.69 50.53
C THR A 16 -9.04 48.18 50.07
N ALA A 17 -8.27 47.59 50.98
CA ALA A 17 -6.97 47.02 50.69
C ALA A 17 -7.12 45.73 49.87
N CYS A 18 -6.39 45.63 48.76
CA CYS A 18 -6.32 44.42 47.96
C CYS A 18 -5.16 43.50 48.38
N PRO A 19 -5.30 42.17 48.23
CA PRO A 19 -4.22 41.21 48.45
C PRO A 19 -2.96 41.60 47.67
N ASN A 20 -1.82 41.73 48.37
CA ASN A 20 -0.50 42.05 47.80
C ASN A 20 -0.49 43.22 46.79
N ASN A 21 -1.40 44.20 46.94
CA ASN A 21 -1.58 45.29 45.97
C ASN A 21 -1.72 44.80 44.51
N CYS A 22 -2.39 43.66 44.32
CA CYS A 22 -2.57 43.00 43.02
C CYS A 22 -1.25 42.72 42.27
N ASN A 23 -0.13 42.58 43.01
CA ASN A 23 1.23 42.42 42.49
C ASN A 23 1.62 43.43 41.39
N ASN A 24 0.96 44.59 41.34
CA ASN A 24 1.08 45.59 40.26
C ASN A 24 0.73 45.05 38.85
N HIS A 25 -0.10 44.02 38.78
CA HIS A 25 -0.59 43.38 37.55
C HIS A 25 -2.13 43.41 37.47
N GLY A 26 -2.73 44.47 38.01
CA GLY A 26 -4.18 44.63 37.99
C GLY A 26 -4.64 45.87 38.75
N GLN A 27 -5.95 46.07 38.75
CA GLN A 27 -6.62 47.15 39.45
C GLN A 27 -7.35 46.62 40.68
N CYS A 28 -7.23 47.34 41.80
CA CYS A 28 -7.99 47.03 43.01
C CYS A 28 -9.40 47.61 42.90
N VAL A 29 -10.43 46.77 42.94
CA VAL A 29 -11.84 47.17 42.87
C VAL A 29 -12.59 46.50 44.03
N ASN A 30 -13.05 47.31 44.99
CA ASN A 30 -13.79 46.84 46.18
C ASN A 30 -13.09 45.70 46.93
N GLY A 31 -11.78 45.83 47.18
CA GLY A 31 -10.97 44.85 47.90
C GLY A 31 -10.64 43.57 47.11
N LYS A 32 -10.99 43.51 45.83
CA LYS A 32 -10.66 42.41 44.93
C LYS A 32 -9.80 42.89 43.76
N CYS A 33 -8.82 42.09 43.39
CA CYS A 33 -7.99 42.37 42.22
C CYS A 33 -8.71 42.00 40.91
N VAL A 34 -8.71 42.94 39.96
CA VAL A 34 -9.08 42.73 38.56
C VAL A 34 -7.78 42.73 37.76
N CYS A 35 -7.34 41.55 37.33
CA CYS A 35 -6.01 41.38 36.75
C CYS A 35 -5.91 41.90 35.30
N ASP A 36 -4.72 42.37 34.96
CA ASP A 36 -4.34 42.73 33.61
C ASP A 36 -4.30 41.50 32.70
N SER A 37 -4.40 41.73 31.39
CA SER A 37 -4.30 40.65 30.40
C SER A 37 -2.99 39.87 30.55
N GLY A 38 -3.10 38.54 30.66
CA GLY A 38 -1.96 37.66 30.89
C GLY A 38 -1.69 37.30 32.35
N PHE A 39 -2.46 37.85 33.30
CA PHE A 39 -2.38 37.53 34.72
C PHE A 39 -3.71 37.03 35.28
N THR A 40 -3.66 36.28 36.37
CA THR A 40 -4.80 35.67 37.06
C THR A 40 -4.44 35.39 38.53
N GLY A 41 -5.36 34.78 39.27
CA GLY A 41 -5.24 34.54 40.70
C GLY A 41 -5.84 35.67 41.53
N THR A 42 -5.88 35.48 42.85
CA THR A 42 -6.54 36.42 43.79
C THR A 42 -5.82 37.75 43.95
N ASP A 43 -4.52 37.77 43.65
CA ASP A 43 -3.63 38.92 43.74
C ASP A 43 -2.88 39.20 42.42
N CYS A 44 -3.30 38.58 41.31
CA CYS A 44 -2.67 38.73 39.99
C CYS A 44 -1.19 38.31 39.89
N SER A 45 -0.69 37.50 40.83
CA SER A 45 0.67 36.96 40.78
C SER A 45 0.86 35.85 39.73
N GLU A 46 -0.22 35.17 39.33
CA GLU A 46 -0.15 34.01 38.45
C GLU A 46 -0.25 34.43 36.98
N LYS A 47 0.59 33.85 36.12
CA LYS A 47 0.46 34.04 34.67
C LYS A 47 -0.70 33.22 34.11
N SER A 48 -1.58 33.86 33.37
CA SER A 48 -2.66 33.22 32.64
C SER A 48 -2.11 32.33 31.52
N CYS A 49 -2.77 31.19 31.29
CA CYS A 49 -2.49 30.30 30.17
C CYS A 49 -3.51 30.45 29.04
N PRO A 50 -3.11 30.23 27.78
CA PRO A 50 -4.02 30.28 26.64
C PRO A 50 -5.15 29.25 26.79
N GLY A 51 -6.39 29.71 26.61
CA GLY A 51 -7.59 28.86 26.69
C GLY A 51 -7.77 28.11 28.02
N ASN A 52 -7.09 28.55 29.09
CA ASN A 52 -6.98 27.82 30.35
C ASN A 52 -6.57 26.34 30.16
N CYS A 53 -5.67 26.10 29.20
CA CYS A 53 -5.22 24.77 28.77
C CYS A 53 -6.37 23.83 28.36
N ASN A 54 -7.52 24.38 27.96
CA ASN A 54 -8.76 23.66 27.60
C ASN A 54 -9.19 22.60 28.62
N ASN A 55 -8.82 22.77 29.90
CA ASN A 55 -9.00 21.76 30.96
C ASN A 55 -8.36 20.39 30.64
N LYS A 56 -7.36 20.37 29.76
CA LYS A 56 -6.64 19.17 29.27
C LYS A 56 -5.15 19.25 29.59
N GLY A 57 -4.78 20.03 30.59
CA GLY A 57 -3.40 20.22 31.01
C GLY A 57 -3.32 21.08 32.26
N ARG A 58 -2.10 21.31 32.71
CA ARG A 58 -1.78 22.20 33.83
C ARG A 58 -1.11 23.46 33.33
N CYS A 59 -1.55 24.62 33.82
CA CYS A 59 -0.86 25.88 33.58
C CYS A 59 0.41 25.96 34.45
N VAL A 60 1.56 26.20 33.83
CA VAL A 60 2.85 26.38 34.51
C VAL A 60 3.52 27.61 33.92
N ASN A 61 3.65 28.68 34.71
CA ASN A 61 4.29 29.94 34.31
C ASN A 61 3.76 30.52 32.98
N GLY A 62 2.45 30.42 32.73
CA GLY A 62 1.80 30.94 31.51
C GLY A 62 1.90 30.01 30.29
N GLN A 63 2.48 28.81 30.45
CA GLN A 63 2.50 27.76 29.42
C GLN A 63 1.70 26.53 29.85
N CYS A 64 1.00 25.92 28.90
CA CYS A 64 0.25 24.69 29.17
C CYS A 64 1.14 23.46 29.06
N VAL A 65 1.16 22.66 30.12
CA VAL A 65 1.69 21.29 30.13
C VAL A 65 0.52 20.35 29.92
N CYS A 66 0.42 19.77 28.72
CA CYS A 66 -0.74 18.96 28.34
C CYS A 66 -0.75 17.57 28.97
N ASN A 67 -1.95 17.09 29.26
CA ASN A 67 -2.18 15.71 29.67
C ASN A 67 -1.88 14.75 28.50
N PRO A 68 -1.58 13.46 28.79
CA PRO A 68 -1.37 12.45 27.75
C PRO A 68 -2.50 12.43 26.71
N GLY A 69 -2.13 12.37 25.43
CA GLY A 69 -3.08 12.40 24.31
C GLY A 69 -3.48 13.79 23.82
N PHE A 70 -2.96 14.87 24.42
CA PHE A 70 -3.18 16.25 23.98
C PHE A 70 -1.87 16.99 23.72
N THR A 71 -1.93 17.98 22.83
CA THR A 71 -0.79 18.78 22.39
C THR A 71 -1.25 20.18 21.96
N GLY A 72 -0.28 21.02 21.58
CA GLY A 72 -0.51 22.41 21.20
C GLY A 72 -0.42 23.38 22.38
N PRO A 73 -0.41 24.69 22.10
CA PRO A 73 -0.13 25.73 23.09
C PRO A 73 -1.18 25.83 24.19
N ASP A 74 -2.41 25.38 23.92
CA ASP A 74 -3.56 25.40 24.83
C ASP A 74 -4.12 23.99 25.10
N CYS A 75 -3.44 22.92 24.68
CA CYS A 75 -3.88 21.53 24.80
C CYS A 75 -5.22 21.20 24.10
N SER A 76 -5.66 22.02 23.15
CA SER A 76 -6.89 21.75 22.39
C SER A 76 -6.74 20.58 21.42
N LYS A 77 -5.54 20.36 20.88
CA LYS A 77 -5.27 19.37 19.81
C LYS A 77 -5.05 18.00 20.41
N LYS A 78 -5.61 16.97 19.78
CA LYS A 78 -5.28 15.57 20.11
C LYS A 78 -3.88 15.25 19.57
N ALA A 79 -3.06 14.62 20.40
CA ALA A 79 -1.77 14.10 19.99
C ALA A 79 -1.96 12.87 19.08
N CYS A 80 -1.03 12.68 18.15
CA CYS A 80 -0.94 11.48 17.32
C CYS A 80 0.22 10.59 17.79
N PRO A 81 0.12 9.26 17.58
CA PRO A 81 1.21 8.34 17.90
C PRO A 81 2.48 8.76 17.16
N ASP A 82 3.59 8.86 17.89
CA ASP A 82 4.94 9.22 17.42
C ASP A 82 4.98 10.42 16.44
N ASN A 83 4.06 11.37 16.60
CA ASN A 83 3.87 12.50 15.69
C ASN A 83 3.79 12.08 14.21
N CYS A 84 3.16 10.93 13.94
CA CYS A 84 3.06 10.31 12.63
C CYS A 84 4.42 10.09 11.95
N ASN A 85 5.49 9.88 12.74
CA ASN A 85 6.89 9.74 12.30
C ASN A 85 7.36 10.84 11.34
N ASN A 86 6.71 12.01 11.35
CA ASN A 86 6.89 13.08 10.35
C ASN A 86 6.68 12.60 8.89
N ARG A 87 5.87 11.57 8.68
CA ARG A 87 5.53 10.95 7.39
C ARG A 87 4.01 10.93 7.16
N GLY A 88 3.34 11.94 7.69
CA GLY A 88 1.90 12.07 7.59
C GLY A 88 1.38 13.25 8.37
N ARG A 89 0.07 13.47 8.24
CA ARG A 89 -0.67 14.54 8.93
C ARG A 89 -1.46 13.97 10.10
N CYS A 90 -1.33 14.61 11.26
CA CYS A 90 -2.18 14.32 12.41
C CYS A 90 -3.57 14.95 12.23
N VAL A 91 -4.61 14.12 12.19
CA VAL A 91 -6.01 14.52 12.07
C VAL A 91 -6.82 13.91 13.19
N ASN A 92 -7.30 14.75 14.13
CA ASN A 92 -8.11 14.32 15.26
C ASN A 92 -7.50 13.17 16.10
N GLY A 93 -6.16 13.14 16.24
CA GLY A 93 -5.43 12.12 16.98
C GLY A 93 -5.16 10.83 16.21
N LYS A 94 -5.43 10.81 14.90
CA LYS A 94 -5.06 9.71 14.00
C LYS A 94 -4.12 10.22 12.90
N CYS A 95 -3.19 9.37 12.50
CA CYS A 95 -2.28 9.70 11.40
C CYS A 95 -2.93 9.40 10.05
N VAL A 96 -2.82 10.36 9.14
CA VAL A 96 -3.09 10.20 7.72
C VAL A 96 -1.73 10.20 7.03
N CYS A 97 -1.26 9.02 6.62
CA CYS A 97 0.09 8.85 6.11
C CYS A 97 0.29 9.44 4.73
N ASP A 98 1.52 9.91 4.48
CA ASP A 98 1.94 10.33 3.15
C ASP A 98 2.06 9.12 2.21
N SER A 99 2.09 9.38 0.91
CA SER A 99 2.21 8.32 -0.10
C SER A 99 3.47 7.49 0.13
N GLY A 100 3.33 6.16 0.16
CA GLY A 100 4.43 5.23 0.42
C GLY A 100 4.59 4.82 1.88
N PHE A 101 3.77 5.35 2.81
CA PHE A 101 3.78 4.96 4.22
C PHE A 101 2.40 4.47 4.69
N THR A 102 2.41 3.62 5.71
CA THR A 102 1.22 3.01 6.31
C THR A 102 1.47 2.75 7.81
N GLY A 103 0.51 2.12 8.48
CA GLY A 103 0.53 1.88 9.91
C GLY A 103 -0.13 2.99 10.72
N ALA A 104 -0.27 2.77 12.03
CA ALA A 104 -0.99 3.70 12.93
C ALA A 104 -0.27 5.05 13.11
N ASP A 105 1.05 5.05 12.93
CA ASP A 105 1.97 6.15 13.14
C ASP A 105 2.80 6.49 11.88
N CYS A 106 2.49 5.88 10.73
CA CYS A 106 3.22 6.08 9.47
C CYS A 106 4.69 5.64 9.47
N SER A 107 5.10 4.77 10.40
CA SER A 107 6.45 4.21 10.42
C SER A 107 6.66 3.13 9.35
N GLU A 108 5.61 2.43 8.94
CA GLU A 108 5.68 1.30 8.02
C GLU A 108 5.74 1.78 6.56
N ILE A 109 6.57 1.13 5.74
CA ILE A 109 6.62 1.39 4.29
C ILE A 109 5.47 0.64 3.62
N ALA A 110 4.63 1.35 2.88
CA ALA A 110 3.54 0.74 2.12
C ALA A 110 4.09 -0.05 0.92
N CYS A 111 3.49 -1.19 0.64
CA CYS A 111 3.76 -1.96 -0.58
C CYS A 111 2.71 -1.69 -1.67
N PRO A 112 3.10 -1.80 -2.95
CA PRO A 112 2.17 -1.64 -4.06
C PRO A 112 1.07 -2.71 -4.00
N GLY A 113 -0.18 -2.30 -4.23
CA GLY A 113 -1.37 -3.18 -4.19
C GLY A 113 -1.56 -3.96 -2.88
N ASN A 114 -0.89 -3.58 -1.79
CA ASN A 114 -0.78 -4.36 -0.56
C ASN A 114 -0.40 -5.84 -0.80
N CYS A 115 0.45 -6.10 -1.80
CA CYS A 115 0.85 -7.44 -2.23
C CYS A 115 -0.34 -8.39 -2.48
N ASN A 116 -1.44 -7.85 -3.02
CA ASN A 116 -2.69 -8.56 -3.30
C ASN A 116 -3.34 -9.19 -2.05
N ASN A 117 -3.03 -8.70 -0.84
CA ASN A 117 -3.49 -9.14 0.50
C ASN A 117 -3.21 -10.62 0.88
N ARG A 118 -3.20 -11.54 -0.08
CA ARG A 118 -2.99 -12.99 0.06
C ARG A 118 -1.96 -13.54 -0.94
N GLY A 119 -1.41 -12.68 -1.80
CA GLY A 119 -0.46 -13.09 -2.83
C GLY A 119 0.99 -13.01 -2.37
N GLY A 120 1.27 -12.35 -1.24
CA GLY A 120 2.63 -12.21 -0.73
C GLY A 120 2.72 -11.35 0.53
N ARG A 121 3.96 -11.16 0.97
CA ARG A 121 4.32 -10.35 2.14
C ARG A 121 5.05 -9.08 1.74
N CYS A 122 4.67 -7.96 2.36
CA CYS A 122 5.39 -6.71 2.23
C CYS A 122 6.70 -6.75 3.03
N VAL A 123 7.83 -6.50 2.36
CA VAL A 123 9.17 -6.44 2.97
C VAL A 123 9.88 -5.19 2.47
N ASN A 124 10.07 -4.21 3.35
CA ASN A 124 10.75 -2.95 3.04
C ASN A 124 10.20 -2.25 1.77
N GLY A 125 8.87 -2.23 1.59
CA GLY A 125 8.21 -1.60 0.43
C GLY A 125 8.19 -2.45 -0.85
N GLN A 126 8.72 -3.67 -0.82
CA GLN A 126 8.65 -4.61 -1.94
C GLN A 126 7.81 -5.84 -1.56
N CYS A 127 7.04 -6.33 -2.51
CA CYS A 127 6.27 -7.56 -2.32
C CYS A 127 7.15 -8.80 -2.57
N VAL A 128 7.20 -9.67 -1.58
CA VAL A 128 7.73 -11.03 -1.71
C VAL A 128 6.53 -11.96 -1.92
N CYS A 129 6.38 -12.49 -3.12
CA CYS A 129 5.22 -13.29 -3.49
C CYS A 129 5.26 -14.69 -2.88
N ASP A 130 4.09 -15.16 -2.46
CA ASP A 130 3.88 -16.52 -2.02
C ASP A 130 3.91 -17.49 -3.22
N ASP A 131 4.07 -18.78 -2.93
CA ASP A 131 4.14 -19.82 -3.95
C ASP A 131 2.95 -19.77 -4.91
N GLY A 132 3.25 -19.74 -6.21
CA GLY A 132 2.24 -19.67 -7.26
C GLY A 132 1.83 -18.24 -7.67
N PHE A 133 2.41 -17.20 -7.05
CA PHE A 133 2.23 -15.80 -7.45
C PHE A 133 3.53 -15.13 -7.88
N THR A 134 3.41 -14.10 -8.71
CA THR A 134 4.52 -13.28 -9.23
C THR A 134 4.05 -11.86 -9.56
N GLY A 135 4.96 -11.02 -10.02
CA GLY A 135 4.71 -9.62 -10.33
C GLY A 135 4.94 -8.70 -9.13
N ALA A 136 4.98 -7.39 -9.37
CA ALA A 136 5.31 -6.39 -8.34
C ALA A 136 4.29 -6.32 -7.18
N GLU A 137 3.05 -6.74 -7.43
CA GLU A 137 1.96 -6.75 -6.45
C GLU A 137 1.51 -8.18 -6.09
N CYS A 138 2.16 -9.22 -6.61
CA CYS A 138 1.77 -10.62 -6.42
C CYS A 138 0.33 -10.94 -6.85
N SER A 139 -0.15 -10.24 -7.89
CA SER A 139 -1.46 -10.45 -8.50
C SER A 139 -1.43 -11.44 -9.67
N GLU A 140 -0.25 -11.71 -10.23
CA GLU A 140 -0.09 -12.61 -11.37
C GLU A 140 0.14 -14.04 -10.89
N LYS A 141 -0.46 -15.03 -11.57
CA LYS A 141 -0.20 -16.44 -11.28
C LYS A 141 1.07 -16.92 -11.97
N SER A 142 1.98 -17.48 -11.18
CA SER A 142 3.22 -18.10 -11.66
C SER A 142 2.92 -19.38 -12.46
N CYS A 143 3.73 -19.62 -13.48
CA CYS A 143 3.69 -20.87 -14.25
C CYS A 143 4.90 -21.76 -13.93
N PRO A 144 4.73 -23.10 -14.00
CA PRO A 144 5.83 -24.05 -13.83
C PRO A 144 6.99 -23.74 -14.79
N ASN A 145 8.21 -23.63 -14.24
CA ASN A 145 9.46 -23.35 -14.97
C ASN A 145 9.36 -22.20 -16.00
N ASN A 146 8.51 -21.21 -15.76
CA ASN A 146 8.19 -20.14 -16.71
C ASN A 146 7.87 -20.66 -18.13
N CYS A 147 7.12 -21.77 -18.18
CA CYS A 147 6.80 -22.49 -19.42
C CYS A 147 8.03 -22.84 -20.27
N SER A 148 9.18 -23.07 -19.64
CA SER A 148 10.48 -23.34 -20.26
C SER A 148 10.85 -22.33 -21.36
N ASN A 149 10.31 -21.11 -21.29
CA ASN A 149 10.38 -20.09 -22.35
C ASN A 149 9.87 -20.58 -23.72
N ARG A 150 9.00 -21.58 -23.74
CA ARG A 150 8.45 -22.28 -24.92
C ARG A 150 6.93 -22.27 -24.94
N GLY A 151 6.32 -21.32 -24.25
CA GLY A 151 4.88 -21.14 -24.20
C GLY A 151 4.51 -19.82 -23.53
N LYS A 152 3.21 -19.54 -23.49
CA LYS A 152 2.65 -18.39 -22.77
C LYS A 152 2.04 -18.86 -21.45
N CYS A 153 2.32 -18.15 -20.37
CA CYS A 153 1.65 -18.37 -19.10
C CYS A 153 0.26 -17.72 -19.13
N VAL A 154 -0.79 -18.52 -18.91
CA VAL A 154 -2.18 -18.04 -18.87
C VAL A 154 -2.82 -18.59 -17.60
N ASN A 155 -3.14 -17.71 -16.65
CA ASN A 155 -3.76 -18.06 -15.37
C ASN A 155 -3.03 -19.18 -14.60
N GLY A 156 -1.70 -19.18 -14.61
CA GLY A 156 -0.86 -20.19 -13.94
C GLY A 156 -0.71 -21.52 -14.71
N LYS A 157 -1.19 -21.59 -15.95
CA LYS A 157 -1.01 -22.76 -16.84
C LYS A 157 -0.25 -22.36 -18.09
N CYS A 158 0.63 -23.25 -18.55
CA CYS A 158 1.38 -23.03 -19.78
C CYS A 158 0.58 -23.42 -21.02
N VAL A 159 0.46 -22.49 -21.95
CA VAL A 159 0.01 -22.72 -23.32
C VAL A 159 1.25 -22.85 -24.19
N CYS A 160 1.60 -24.08 -24.58
CA CYS A 160 2.85 -24.36 -25.27
C CYS A 160 2.84 -23.91 -26.73
N ASN A 161 4.00 -23.43 -27.18
CA ASN A 161 4.26 -23.19 -28.60
C ASN A 161 4.22 -24.52 -29.37
N VAL A 162 3.96 -24.44 -30.68
CA VAL A 162 3.94 -25.61 -31.57
C VAL A 162 5.23 -26.41 -31.45
N GLY A 163 5.11 -27.74 -31.33
CA GLY A 163 6.26 -28.64 -31.15
C GLY A 163 6.71 -28.80 -29.69
N PHE A 164 6.03 -28.19 -28.73
CA PHE A 164 6.26 -28.39 -27.29
C PHE A 164 4.99 -28.85 -26.58
N ALA A 165 5.17 -29.56 -25.48
CA ALA A 165 4.10 -30.14 -24.70
C ALA A 165 4.50 -30.28 -23.22
N GLY A 166 3.53 -30.69 -22.40
CA GLY A 166 3.73 -30.88 -20.96
C GLY A 166 3.30 -29.65 -20.14
N PRO A 167 3.29 -29.79 -18.81
CA PRO A 167 2.80 -28.75 -17.89
C PRO A 167 3.63 -27.46 -17.91
N ASP A 168 4.88 -27.54 -18.37
CA ASP A 168 5.85 -26.45 -18.44
C ASP A 168 6.48 -26.29 -19.84
N CYS A 169 5.94 -26.96 -20.86
CA CYS A 169 6.45 -26.93 -22.24
C CYS A 169 7.91 -27.41 -22.42
N SER A 170 8.47 -28.15 -21.46
CA SER A 170 9.81 -28.73 -21.57
C SER A 170 9.84 -29.94 -22.53
N ALA A 171 8.73 -30.69 -22.63
CA ALA A 171 8.66 -31.89 -23.45
C ALA A 171 8.53 -31.56 -24.94
N LYS A 172 9.14 -32.39 -25.79
CA LYS A 172 8.95 -32.31 -27.24
C LYS A 172 7.54 -32.74 -27.61
N GLY A 173 6.75 -31.79 -28.11
CA GLY A 173 5.50 -32.03 -28.81
C GLY A 173 5.77 -32.34 -30.29
N CYS A 174 4.72 -32.69 -31.03
CA CYS A 174 4.83 -32.89 -32.47
C CYS A 174 4.58 -31.59 -33.24
N PRO A 175 5.30 -31.35 -34.35
CA PRO A 175 5.08 -30.18 -35.20
C PRO A 175 3.64 -30.17 -35.73
N ASN A 176 3.00 -29.00 -35.67
CA ASN A 176 1.60 -28.74 -36.04
C ASN A 176 0.58 -29.78 -35.54
N ASN A 177 0.86 -30.44 -34.40
CA ASN A 177 0.06 -31.58 -33.90
C ASN A 177 -0.21 -32.64 -35.00
N CYS A 178 0.77 -32.87 -35.86
CA CYS A 178 0.67 -33.75 -37.04
C CYS A 178 -0.49 -33.39 -37.98
N ASN A 179 -0.88 -32.10 -38.04
CA ASN A 179 -2.03 -31.55 -38.77
C ASN A 179 -3.34 -32.33 -38.55
N ASN A 180 -3.45 -33.05 -37.42
CA ASN A 180 -4.51 -34.04 -37.16
C ASN A 180 -4.61 -35.17 -38.20
N LYS A 181 -3.60 -35.32 -39.08
CA LYS A 181 -3.45 -36.36 -40.11
C LYS A 181 -2.47 -37.46 -39.70
N GLY A 182 -2.05 -37.50 -38.43
CA GLY A 182 -1.12 -38.50 -37.90
C GLY A 182 -1.25 -38.71 -36.40
N ARG A 183 -0.45 -39.63 -35.86
CA ARG A 183 -0.27 -39.84 -34.42
C ARG A 183 1.08 -39.27 -33.98
N CYS A 184 1.08 -38.51 -32.90
CA CYS A 184 2.31 -38.02 -32.28
C CYS A 184 2.96 -39.11 -31.41
N VAL A 185 4.24 -39.43 -31.66
CA VAL A 185 5.02 -40.38 -30.86
C VAL A 185 6.38 -39.78 -30.55
N LYS A 186 6.64 -39.48 -29.27
CA LYS A 186 7.91 -38.90 -28.78
C LYS A 186 8.39 -37.66 -29.58
N GLY A 187 7.46 -36.79 -29.97
CA GLY A 187 7.77 -35.56 -30.73
C GLY A 187 7.93 -35.75 -32.24
N ARG A 188 7.69 -36.97 -32.76
CA ARG A 188 7.67 -37.28 -34.19
C ARG A 188 6.27 -37.68 -34.65
N CYS A 189 5.85 -37.17 -35.79
CA CYS A 189 4.60 -37.57 -36.40
C CYS A 189 4.73 -38.90 -37.13
N ILE A 190 3.79 -39.81 -36.86
CA ILE A 190 3.54 -41.00 -37.65
C ILE A 190 2.28 -40.71 -38.46
N CYS A 191 2.44 -40.48 -39.75
CA CYS A 191 1.34 -40.05 -40.61
C CYS A 191 0.37 -41.18 -40.92
N ARG A 192 -0.92 -40.83 -41.08
CA ARG A 192 -1.92 -41.73 -41.64
C ARG A 192 -1.60 -41.94 -43.13
N ARG A 193 -1.99 -43.09 -43.67
CA ARG A 193 -1.78 -43.45 -45.08
C ARG A 193 -2.21 -42.32 -46.01
N GLY A 194 -1.42 -42.05 -47.05
CA GLY A 194 -1.64 -40.96 -48.00
C GLY A 194 -1.02 -39.63 -47.57
N PHE A 195 -0.61 -39.46 -46.30
CA PHE A 195 0.05 -38.25 -45.81
C PHE A 195 1.52 -38.48 -45.50
N THR A 196 2.35 -37.49 -45.75
CA THR A 196 3.80 -37.49 -45.51
C THR A 196 4.29 -36.14 -44.98
N GLY A 197 5.60 -36.04 -44.74
CA GLY A 197 6.25 -34.85 -44.18
C GLY A 197 6.40 -34.89 -42.66
N GLN A 198 7.10 -33.90 -42.10
CA GLN A 198 7.45 -33.86 -40.68
C GLN A 198 6.22 -33.71 -39.77
N ASP A 199 5.15 -33.14 -40.29
CA ASP A 199 3.89 -32.85 -39.61
C ASP A 199 2.65 -33.40 -40.33
N CYS A 200 2.82 -34.27 -41.33
CA CYS A 200 1.74 -34.88 -42.11
C CYS A 200 0.88 -33.88 -42.92
N SER A 201 1.45 -32.73 -43.31
CA SER A 201 0.75 -31.72 -44.14
C SER A 201 0.76 -32.03 -45.64
N GLN A 202 1.62 -32.94 -46.11
CA GLN A 202 1.85 -33.21 -47.53
C GLN A 202 1.18 -34.52 -47.95
N CYS A 203 0.76 -34.66 -49.21
CA CYS A 203 0.34 -35.95 -49.75
C CYS A 203 1.56 -36.80 -50.13
N GLU A 204 1.46 -38.12 -49.93
CA GLU A 204 2.40 -39.09 -50.50
C GLU A 204 2.42 -38.98 -52.04
N GLU A 205 3.56 -39.30 -52.66
CA GLU A 205 3.72 -39.20 -54.12
C GLU A 205 2.65 -40.03 -54.85
N GLY A 206 1.98 -39.41 -55.82
CA GLY A 206 0.87 -40.03 -56.57
C GLY A 206 -0.49 -39.97 -55.85
N MET A 207 -0.58 -39.37 -54.65
CA MET A 207 -1.85 -39.08 -53.98
C MET A 207 -2.21 -37.60 -54.12
N THR A 208 -3.47 -37.32 -54.43
CA THR A 208 -4.01 -35.97 -54.59
C THR A 208 -5.34 -35.80 -53.86
N GLY A 209 -5.85 -34.57 -53.83
CA GLY A 209 -7.10 -34.21 -53.15
C GLY A 209 -6.92 -33.76 -51.70
N PRO A 210 -7.95 -33.15 -51.09
CA PRO A 210 -7.87 -32.53 -49.77
C PRO A 210 -7.63 -33.52 -48.62
N ASN A 211 -7.84 -34.82 -48.85
CA ASN A 211 -7.58 -35.89 -47.89
C ASN A 211 -6.51 -36.89 -48.36
N CYS A 212 -5.80 -36.61 -49.46
CA CYS A 212 -4.77 -37.49 -50.04
C CYS A 212 -5.24 -38.94 -50.23
N ASP A 213 -6.51 -39.12 -50.59
CA ASP A 213 -7.20 -40.40 -50.78
C ASP A 213 -7.43 -40.74 -52.27
N THR A 214 -7.10 -39.81 -53.18
CA THR A 214 -7.22 -40.00 -54.62
C THR A 214 -5.87 -40.36 -55.21
N GLY A 215 -5.69 -41.63 -55.59
CA GLY A 215 -4.49 -42.08 -56.32
C GLY A 215 -4.55 -41.69 -57.79
N GLU A 216 -3.49 -41.07 -58.31
CA GLU A 216 -3.32 -40.88 -59.75
C GLU A 216 -3.22 -42.24 -60.44
N SER A 217 -4.28 -42.61 -61.16
CA SER A 217 -4.33 -43.81 -62.00
C SER A 217 -3.56 -43.61 -63.30
N ASN A 218 -2.33 -43.08 -63.27
CA ASN A 218 -1.50 -42.87 -64.47
C ASN A 218 -0.01 -43.02 -64.19
N ALA A 219 0.42 -44.23 -63.82
CA ALA A 219 1.74 -44.69 -64.26
C ALA A 219 1.66 -44.94 -65.78
N PRO A 220 2.60 -44.44 -66.61
CA PRO A 220 2.60 -44.74 -68.03
C PRO A 220 2.72 -46.25 -68.23
N LYS A 221 1.66 -46.86 -68.77
CA LYS A 221 1.67 -48.23 -69.28
C LYS A 221 2.69 -48.30 -70.43
N TYR A 222 3.77 -49.05 -70.19
CA TYR A 222 4.76 -49.54 -71.15
C TYR A 222 5.68 -48.50 -71.84
N ARG A 223 6.98 -48.56 -71.51
CA ARG A 223 8.07 -48.41 -72.48
C ARG A 223 8.66 -49.81 -72.71
N ILE A 224 8.29 -50.46 -73.81
CA ILE A 224 9.06 -51.56 -74.37
C ILE A 224 10.05 -50.91 -75.36
N LEU A 225 11.34 -51.08 -75.09
CA LEU A 225 12.39 -50.85 -76.07
C LEU A 225 12.55 -52.13 -76.89
N ASN A 226 12.13 -52.07 -78.15
CA ASN A 226 12.79 -52.60 -79.36
C ASN A 226 11.84 -52.45 -80.55
#